data_AF-A0A0G0W4A0-F1
#
_entry.id   AF-A0A0G0W4A0-F1
#
_cell.length_a   1.000
_cell.length_b   1.000
_cell.length_c   1.000
_cell.angle_alpha   90.00
_cell.angle_beta   90.00
_cell.angle_gamma   90.00
#
_symmetry.space_group_name_H-M   'P 1'
#
loop_
_entity.id
_entity.type
_entity.pdbx_description
1 polymer ?
#
loop_
_entity_poly.entity_id
_entity_poly.type
_entity_poly.pdbx_seq_one_letter_code
_entity_poly.pdbx_strand_id
1 'polypeptide(L)'
;MKRQYIFLSVLFLLALNIFCWREVFALSEEKMLEVDFLDVGQGDSIFIKTPEGHQIIIDGGPNSILLQKLAERMPFWDKTIDRITGCSAKLQSGLFFMDRSYKK
;
A
#
# COMPACT_ATOMS: atom_id res chain seq x y z
N MET A 1 17.47 1.63 -39.53
CA MET A 1 18.15 1.00 -38.39
C MET A 1 18.30 1.96 -37.21
N LYS A 2 19.31 2.83 -37.12
CA LYS A 2 19.56 3.67 -35.91
C LYS A 2 18.41 4.62 -35.51
N ARG A 3 17.77 5.27 -36.49
CA ARG A 3 16.65 6.21 -36.24
C ARG A 3 15.43 5.53 -35.58
N GLN A 4 15.21 4.25 -35.85
CA GLN A 4 14.09 3.47 -35.29
C GLN A 4 14.28 3.21 -33.79
N TYR A 5 15.52 2.91 -33.38
CA TYR A 5 15.85 2.71 -31.96
C TYR A 5 15.73 4.02 -31.15
N ILE A 6 16.05 5.17 -31.75
CA ILE A 6 15.85 6.47 -31.11
C ILE A 6 14.36 6.72 -30.85
N PHE A 7 13.49 6.43 -31.83
CA PHE A 7 12.05 6.55 -31.63
C PHE A 7 11.53 5.59 -30.55
N LEU A 8 11.99 4.35 -30.53
CA LEU A 8 11.63 3.38 -29.50
C LEU A 8 12.11 3.81 -28.09
N SER A 9 13.33 4.32 -27.97
CA SER A 9 13.86 4.80 -26.69
C SER A 9 13.10 6.02 -26.19
N VAL A 10 12.74 6.95 -27.08
CA VAL A 10 11.92 8.12 -26.72
C VAL A 10 10.54 7.69 -26.25
N LEU A 11 9.87 6.78 -26.97
CA LEU A 11 8.56 6.26 -26.58
C LEU A 11 8.61 5.56 -25.22
N PHE A 12 9.66 4.77 -24.97
CA PHE A 12 9.88 4.11 -23.70
C PHE A 12 10.07 5.09 -22.54
N LEU A 13 10.89 6.13 -22.73
CA LEU A 13 11.08 7.18 -21.73
C LEU A 13 9.78 7.95 -21.46
N LEU A 14 8.97 8.18 -22.50
CA LEU A 14 7.67 8.86 -22.37
C LEU A 14 6.68 8.01 -21.58
N ALA A 15 6.65 6.69 -21.83
CA ALA A 15 5.84 5.75 -21.05
C ALA A 15 6.27 5.69 -19.58
N LEU A 16 7.58 5.67 -19.30
CA LEU A 16 8.10 5.74 -17.93
C LEU A 16 7.74 7.06 -17.26
N ASN A 17 7.78 8.17 -17.98
CA ASN A 17 7.41 9.48 -17.44
C ASN A 17 5.93 9.53 -17.05
N ILE A 18 5.04 9.03 -17.92
CA ILE A 18 3.61 8.91 -17.63
C ILE A 18 3.38 8.00 -16.41
N PHE A 19 4.09 6.88 -16.33
CA PHE A 19 4.02 5.97 -15.18
C PHE A 19 4.43 6.66 -13.88
N CYS A 20 5.55 7.39 -13.87
CA CYS A 20 5.98 8.16 -12.70
C CYS A 20 4.93 9.19 -12.27
N TRP A 21 4.35 9.94 -13.21
CA TRP A 21 3.32 10.93 -12.88
C TRP A 21 2.05 10.29 -12.32
N ARG A 22 1.63 9.14 -12.84
CA ARG A 22 0.50 8.39 -12.30
C ARG A 22 0.69 8.10 -10.81
N GLU A 23 1.89 7.66 -10.41
CA GLU A 23 2.19 7.36 -9.00
C GLU A 23 2.29 8.62 -8.14
N VAL A 24 2.83 9.73 -8.69
CA VAL A 24 2.82 11.04 -7.99
C VAL A 24 1.39 11.51 -7.73
N PHE A 25 0.48 11.33 -8.69
CA PHE A 25 -0.92 11.69 -8.49
C PHE A 25 -1.61 10.80 -7.45
N ALA A 26 -1.32 9.49 -7.44
CA ALA A 26 -1.80 8.57 -6.41
C ALA A 26 -1.31 8.94 -5.00
N LEU A 27 -0.11 9.50 -4.88
CA LEU A 27 0.41 10.02 -3.61
C LEU A 27 -0.15 11.40 -3.24
N SER A 28 -0.67 12.14 -4.22
CA SER A 28 -1.17 13.51 -4.05
C SER A 28 -2.64 13.60 -3.65
N GLU A 29 -3.36 12.46 -3.57
CA GLU A 29 -4.71 12.44 -3.00
C GLU A 29 -4.69 13.15 -1.64
N GLU A 30 -5.68 14.01 -1.42
CA GLU A 30 -5.68 14.97 -0.32
C GLU A 30 -5.36 14.27 1.01
N LYS A 31 -4.48 14.90 1.81
CA LYS A 31 -4.08 14.46 3.16
C LYS A 31 -5.25 14.61 4.14
N MET A 32 -6.35 13.91 3.89
CA MET A 32 -7.46 13.82 4.79
C MET A 32 -7.31 12.56 5.64
N LEU A 33 -7.93 12.57 6.81
CA LEU A 33 -8.09 11.37 7.60
C LEU A 33 -9.04 10.44 6.85
N GLU A 34 -8.52 9.33 6.35
CA GLU A 34 -9.30 8.27 5.71
C GLU A 34 -9.57 7.17 6.73
N VAL A 35 -10.83 6.77 6.83
CA VAL A 35 -11.28 5.69 7.72
C VAL A 35 -12.04 4.68 6.87
N ASP A 36 -11.41 3.55 6.63
CA ASP A 36 -11.97 2.42 5.87
C ASP A 36 -12.40 1.31 6.83
N PHE A 37 -13.68 0.94 6.75
CA PHE A 37 -14.21 -0.25 7.42
C PHE A 37 -14.07 -1.45 6.48
N LEU A 38 -13.10 -2.30 6.76
CA LEU A 38 -12.79 -3.50 6.01
C LEU A 38 -13.54 -4.70 6.59
N ASP A 39 -14.59 -5.13 5.89
CA ASP A 39 -15.24 -6.42 6.18
C ASP A 39 -14.29 -7.57 5.79
N VAL A 40 -13.81 -8.31 6.79
CA VAL A 40 -12.89 -9.45 6.60
C VAL A 40 -13.56 -10.80 6.88
N GLY A 41 -14.90 -10.82 6.94
CA GLY A 41 -15.75 -12.00 7.09
C GLY A 41 -15.82 -12.57 8.51
N GLN A 42 -14.71 -12.65 9.25
CA GLN A 42 -14.68 -13.09 10.66
C GLN A 42 -14.80 -11.95 11.68
N GLY A 43 -14.94 -10.70 11.22
CA GLY A 43 -15.06 -9.49 12.03
C GLY A 43 -14.91 -8.22 11.18
N ASP A 44 -14.96 -7.07 11.84
CA ASP A 44 -14.72 -5.75 11.24
C ASP A 44 -13.28 -5.33 11.50
N SER A 45 -12.52 -4.99 10.46
CA SER A 45 -11.23 -4.35 10.63
C SER A 45 -11.31 -2.89 10.21
N ILE A 46 -10.78 -1.99 11.02
CA ILE A 46 -10.79 -0.56 10.72
C ILE A 46 -9.38 -0.17 10.28
N PHE A 47 -9.25 0.29 9.04
CA PHE A 47 -8.04 0.91 8.53
C PHE A 47 -8.17 2.42 8.63
N ILE A 48 -7.22 3.06 9.30
CA ILE A 48 -7.17 4.50 9.49
C ILE A 48 -5.86 5.01 8.89
N LYS A 49 -5.96 5.93 7.93
CA LYS A 49 -4.83 6.62 7.34
C LYS A 49 -4.91 8.10 7.72
N THR A 50 -3.92 8.56 8.46
CA THR A 50 -3.86 9.95 8.92
C THR A 50 -3.37 10.89 7.80
N PRO A 51 -3.71 12.20 7.87
CA PRO A 51 -3.12 13.23 7.01
C PRO A 51 -1.58 13.21 6.97
N GLU A 52 -0.96 12.84 8.08
CA GLU A 52 0.48 12.75 8.23
C GLU A 52 1.08 11.49 7.58
N GLY A 53 0.24 10.60 7.03
CA GLY A 53 0.64 9.36 6.37
C GLY A 53 0.76 8.17 7.32
N HIS A 54 0.42 8.33 8.60
CA HIS A 54 0.42 7.20 9.52
C HIS A 54 -0.73 6.25 9.24
N GLN A 55 -0.43 4.95 9.24
CA GLN A 55 -1.35 3.87 8.91
C GLN A 55 -1.61 3.00 10.14
N ILE A 56 -2.88 2.98 10.59
CA ILE A 56 -3.31 2.31 11.81
C ILE A 56 -4.39 1.28 11.46
N ILE A 57 -4.21 0.05 11.95
CA ILE A 57 -5.20 -1.01 11.82
C ILE A 57 -5.78 -1.32 13.20
N ILE A 58 -7.11 -1.30 13.31
CA ILE A 58 -7.84 -1.72 14.51
C ILE A 58 -8.57 -3.03 14.21
N ASP A 59 -8.38 -4.01 15.09
CA ASP A 59 -8.99 -5.35 15.03
C ASP A 59 -8.74 -6.07 13.70
N GLY A 60 -7.45 -6.26 13.40
CA GLY A 60 -7.02 -7.07 12.26
C GLY A 60 -7.30 -8.55 12.53
N GLY A 61 -8.49 -9.01 12.15
CA GLY A 61 -8.84 -10.43 12.20
C GLY A 61 -7.76 -11.31 11.54
N PRO A 62 -7.62 -12.60 11.89
CA PRO A 62 -6.46 -13.46 11.59
C PRO A 62 -6.19 -13.76 10.11
N ASN A 63 -6.87 -13.10 9.18
CA ASN A 63 -7.08 -13.56 7.83
C ASN A 63 -6.19 -12.85 6.82
N SER A 64 -5.66 -13.59 5.85
CA SER A 64 -4.91 -13.07 4.70
C SER A 64 -5.75 -12.13 3.83
N ILE A 65 -7.08 -12.18 3.97
CA ILE A 65 -8.03 -11.27 3.32
C ILE A 65 -7.75 -9.81 3.69
N LEU A 66 -7.32 -9.52 4.92
CA LEU A 66 -6.96 -8.15 5.32
C LEU A 66 -5.79 -7.61 4.49
N LEU A 67 -4.73 -8.39 4.34
CA LEU A 67 -3.55 -8.00 3.57
C LEU A 67 -3.90 -7.79 2.09
N GLN A 68 -4.82 -8.58 1.55
CA GLN A 68 -5.31 -8.40 0.19
C GLN A 68 -6.08 -7.07 0.04
N LYS A 69 -7.00 -6.77 0.95
CA LYS A 69 -7.75 -5.50 0.94
C LYS A 69 -6.85 -4.28 1.14
N LEU A 70 -5.82 -4.40 1.98
CA LEU A 70 -4.80 -3.35 2.14
C LEU A 70 -4.00 -3.16 0.85
N ALA A 71 -3.59 -4.23 0.19
CA ALA A 71 -2.89 -4.15 -1.09
C ALA A 71 -3.74 -3.55 -2.24
N GLU A 72 -5.07 -3.57 -2.12
CA GLU A 72 -5.98 -2.89 -3.05
C GLU A 72 -6.10 -1.39 -2.78
N ARG A 73 -5.88 -0.95 -1.54
CA ARG A 73 -5.99 0.46 -1.11
C ARG A 73 -4.65 1.19 -1.01
N MET A 74 -3.56 0.44 -0.86
CA MET A 74 -2.22 0.98 -0.77
C MET A 74 -1.50 0.87 -2.11
N PRO A 75 -0.61 1.84 -2.42
CA PRO A 75 0.31 1.67 -3.53
C PRO A 75 1.11 0.37 -3.41
N PHE A 76 1.36 -0.33 -4.51
CA PHE A 76 2.01 -1.65 -4.49
C PHE A 76 3.42 -1.65 -3.86
N TRP A 77 4.07 -0.48 -3.80
CA TRP A 77 5.38 -0.29 -3.18
C TRP A 77 5.30 0.11 -1.70
N ASP A 78 4.14 0.57 -1.23
CA ASP A 78 3.93 0.92 0.17
C ASP A 78 3.61 -0.34 0.97
N LYS A 79 4.42 -0.58 2.00
CA LYS A 79 4.31 -1.73 2.90
C LYS A 79 4.48 -1.29 4.36
N THR A 80 4.22 -0.01 4.63
CA THR A 80 4.39 0.59 5.96
C THR A 80 3.07 0.56 6.71
N ILE A 81 3.08 -0.01 7.91
CA ILE A 81 1.96 0.03 8.86
C ILE A 81 2.57 0.42 10.20
N ASP A 82 2.21 1.61 10.70
CA ASP A 82 2.82 2.17 11.92
C ASP A 82 2.29 1.50 13.17
N ARG A 83 1.02 1.12 13.17
CA ARG A 83 0.39 0.58 14.37
C ARG A 83 -0.74 -0.39 14.09
N ILE A 84 -0.75 -1.49 14.84
CA ILE A 84 -1.86 -2.43 14.91
C ILE A 84 -2.33 -2.50 16.36
N THR A 85 -3.63 -2.34 16.60
CA THR A 85 -4.25 -2.46 17.93
C THR A 85 -5.48 -3.36 17.87
N GLY A 86 -5.63 -4.26 18.85
CA GLY A 86 -6.63 -5.34 18.80
C GLY A 86 -6.06 -6.53 18.03
N CYS A 87 -5.91 -7.67 18.70
CA CYS A 87 -5.05 -8.75 18.20
C CYS A 87 -5.76 -10.10 18.16
N SER A 88 -5.73 -10.71 16.98
CA SER A 88 -5.43 -12.13 16.84
C SER A 88 -3.92 -12.31 16.58
N ALA A 89 -3.26 -13.21 17.32
CA ALA A 89 -1.79 -13.41 17.34
C ALA A 89 -1.13 -13.67 15.97
N LYS A 90 -1.93 -14.00 14.95
CA LYS A 90 -1.49 -14.33 13.58
C LYS A 90 -1.08 -13.11 12.75
N LEU A 91 -1.65 -11.94 13.03
CA LEU A 91 -1.34 -10.72 12.27
C LEU A 91 -0.06 -10.03 12.76
N GLN A 92 0.21 -10.12 14.07
CA GLN A 92 1.45 -9.63 14.67
C GLN A 92 2.69 -10.34 14.10
N SER A 93 2.60 -11.65 13.84
CA SER A 93 3.72 -12.39 13.24
C SER A 93 3.92 -11.98 11.77
N GLY A 94 2.86 -11.88 10.97
CA GLY A 94 2.94 -11.44 9.57
C GLY A 94 3.59 -10.06 9.39
N LEU A 95 3.21 -9.07 10.21
CA LEU A 95 3.79 -7.73 10.13
C LEU A 95 5.24 -7.69 10.65
N PHE A 96 5.55 -8.45 11.70
CA PHE A 96 6.94 -8.62 12.16
C PHE A 96 7.82 -9.22 11.06
N PHE A 97 7.31 -10.16 10.26
CA PHE A 97 8.01 -10.68 9.10
C PHE A 97 8.19 -9.63 7.99
N MET A 98 7.21 -8.74 7.76
CA MET A 98 7.34 -7.63 6.79
C MET A 98 8.39 -6.59 7.23
N ASP A 99 8.41 -6.17 8.51
CA ASP A 99 9.45 -5.26 9.03
C ASP A 99 10.84 -5.90 8.94
N ARG A 100 10.98 -7.19 9.29
CA ARG A 100 12.28 -7.89 9.21
C ARG A 100 12.77 -8.12 7.79
N SER A 101 11.88 -8.35 6.84
CA SER A 101 12.29 -8.71 5.48
C SER A 101 12.83 -7.53 4.69
N TYR A 102 12.58 -6.30 5.14
CA TYR A 102 12.97 -5.06 4.44
C TYR A 102 14.07 -4.25 5.15
N LYS A 103 14.44 -4.59 6.39
CA LYS A 103 15.53 -3.95 7.15
C LYS A 103 16.94 -4.45 6.77
N LYS A 104 17.15 -4.86 5.51
CA LYS A 104 18.44 -5.37 5.02
C LYS A 104 19.12 -4.39 4.10
#